data_AF-A0A7X1A9G3-F1
#
_entry.id   AF-A0A7X1A9G3-F1
#
_cell.length_a   1.000
_cell.length_b   1.000
_cell.length_c   1.000
_cell.angle_alpha   90.00
_cell.angle_beta   90.00
_cell.angle_gamma   90.00
#
_symmetry.space_group_name_H-M   'P 1'
#
loop_
_entity.id
_entity.type
_entity.pdbx_description
1 polymer ?
#
loop_
_entity_poly.entity_id
_entity_poly.type
_entity_poly.pdbx_seq_one_letter_code
_entity_poly.pdbx_strand_id
1 'polypeptide(L)'
;MYTYDDYAKQEMKRLERQMKNKDGKLTAYQIEQLEMAHTAVAKEAEKQALKRDSKRLIQQHLSEVEEILEQKRRLFREIYEDLTHVQNALHGSLEGKTGQQVEEWLKSQVSFGFPVSEAYFSELQNSIKTR
;
A
#
# COMPACT_ATOMS: atom_id res chain seq x y z
N MET A 1 22.01 -1.96 -16.56
CA MET A 1 21.99 -0.75 -15.73
C MET A 1 22.57 -1.13 -14.37
N TYR A 2 23.71 -0.56 -13.99
CA TYR A 2 24.38 -0.88 -12.71
C TYR A 2 23.54 -0.38 -11.54
N THR A 3 23.27 -1.21 -10.53
CA THR A 3 22.53 -0.78 -9.33
C THR A 3 23.48 -0.11 -8.33
N TYR A 4 22.95 0.74 -7.45
CA TYR A 4 23.74 1.35 -6.38
C TYR A 4 24.38 0.30 -5.47
N ASP A 5 23.75 -0.87 -5.29
CA ASP A 5 24.30 -1.96 -4.49
C ASP A 5 25.54 -2.58 -5.12
N ASP A 6 25.53 -2.74 -6.45
CA ASP A 6 26.67 -3.29 -7.18
C ASP A 6 27.85 -2.32 -7.10
N TYR A 7 27.58 -1.02 -7.22
CA TYR A 7 28.56 0.03 -6.98
C TYR A 7 29.10 -0.02 -5.55
N ALA A 8 28.23 0.02 -4.53
CA ALA A 8 28.64 0.05 -3.13
C ALA A 8 29.47 -1.18 -2.75
N LYS A 9 29.09 -2.38 -3.21
CA LYS A 9 29.86 -3.62 -3.00
C LYS A 9 31.25 -3.56 -3.64
N GLN A 10 31.35 -3.03 -4.86
CA GLN A 10 32.64 -2.89 -5.54
C GLN A 10 33.52 -1.83 -4.86
N GLU A 11 32.93 -0.72 -4.46
CA GLU A 11 33.63 0.39 -3.83
C GLU A 11 34.13 0.04 -2.43
N MET A 12 33.30 -0.62 -1.60
CA MET A 12 33.74 -1.14 -0.30
C MET A 12 34.91 -2.13 -0.44
N LYS A 13 34.84 -3.04 -1.43
CA LYS A 13 35.96 -3.96 -1.72
C LYS A 13 37.21 -3.23 -2.18
N ARG A 14 37.07 -2.16 -2.97
CA ARG A 14 38.19 -1.31 -3.42
C ARG A 14 38.86 -0.63 -2.22
N LEU A 15 38.08 -0.03 -1.34
CA LEU A 15 38.55 0.65 -0.13
C LEU A 15 39.23 -0.35 0.83
N GLU A 16 38.64 -1.51 1.06
CA GLU A 16 39.24 -2.59 1.87
C GLU A 16 40.59 -3.06 1.32
N ARG A 17 40.71 -3.19 -0.01
CA ARG A 17 41.98 -3.55 -0.64
C ARG A 17 43.01 -2.45 -0.48
N GLN A 18 42.61 -1.17 -0.58
CA GLN A 18 43.51 -0.04 -0.37
C GLN A 18 44.02 0.01 1.07
N MET A 19 43.15 -0.22 2.06
CA MET A 19 43.56 -0.29 3.48
C MET A 19 44.49 -1.46 3.77
N LYS A 20 44.29 -2.61 3.11
CA LYS A 20 45.12 -3.81 3.27
C LYS A 20 46.41 -3.80 2.46
N ASN A 21 46.61 -2.81 1.57
CA ASN A 21 47.74 -2.80 0.67
C ASN A 21 49.03 -2.46 1.44
N LYS A 22 49.85 -3.47 1.72
CA LYS A 22 51.07 -3.36 2.52
C LYS A 22 52.25 -2.72 1.77
N ASP A 23 52.11 -2.56 0.45
CA ASP A 23 53.17 -2.06 -0.44
C ASP A 23 53.26 -0.52 -0.45
N GLY A 24 52.21 0.18 -0.01
CA GLY A 24 52.21 1.63 0.18
C GLY A 24 52.31 1.97 1.67
N LYS A 25 53.30 2.77 2.07
CA LYS A 25 53.36 3.36 3.41
C LYS A 25 52.22 4.39 3.56
N LEU A 26 50.99 3.92 3.75
CA LEU A 26 49.88 4.79 4.10
C LEU A 26 50.14 5.41 5.47
N THR A 27 49.91 6.71 5.59
CA THR A 27 49.94 7.38 6.89
C THR A 27 48.70 6.99 7.69
N ALA A 28 48.76 7.12 9.03
CA ALA A 28 47.60 6.89 9.89
C ALA A 28 46.38 7.72 9.45
N TYR A 29 46.62 8.98 9.04
CA TYR A 29 45.58 9.85 8.49
C TYR A 29 44.95 9.30 7.20
N GLN A 30 45.75 8.75 6.29
CA GLN A 30 45.22 8.17 5.05
C GLN A 30 44.39 6.91 5.30
N ILE A 31 44.76 6.10 6.30
CA ILE A 31 43.99 4.94 6.74
C ILE A 31 42.64 5.42 7.31
N GLU A 32 42.66 6.41 8.19
CA GLU A 32 41.44 7.00 8.77
C GLU A 32 40.49 7.55 7.68
N GLN A 33 41.01 8.24 6.67
CA GLN A 33 40.19 8.72 5.54
C GLN A 33 39.55 7.58 4.74
N LEU A 34 40.27 6.47 4.54
CA LEU A 34 39.72 5.29 3.85
C LEU A 34 38.65 4.58 4.69
N GLU A 35 38.82 4.51 6.01
CA GLU A 35 37.82 3.97 6.94
C GLU A 35 36.56 4.83 6.99
N MET A 36 36.71 6.16 7.00
CA MET A 36 35.60 7.11 6.90
C MET A 36 34.84 6.93 5.58
N ALA A 37 35.56 6.83 4.46
CA ALA A 37 34.95 6.61 3.15
C ALA A 37 34.21 5.26 3.09
N HIS A 38 34.80 4.19 3.64
CA HIS A 38 34.17 2.86 3.68
C HIS A 38 32.88 2.88 4.50
N THR A 39 32.92 3.52 5.67
CA THR A 39 31.76 3.69 6.55
C THR A 39 30.66 4.53 5.87
N ALA A 40 31.03 5.58 5.14
CA ALA A 40 30.07 6.42 4.43
C ALA A 40 29.35 5.66 3.30
N VAL A 41 30.09 4.86 2.51
CA VAL A 41 29.52 4.01 1.46
C VAL A 41 28.60 2.95 2.06
N ALA A 42 28.99 2.32 3.17
CA ALA A 42 28.17 1.33 3.86
C ALA A 42 26.84 1.94 4.35
N LYS A 43 26.87 3.12 4.99
CA LYS A 43 25.68 3.82 5.48
C LYS A 43 24.73 4.22 4.35
N GLU A 44 25.26 4.74 3.24
CA GLU A 44 24.40 5.10 2.11
C GLU A 44 23.82 3.84 1.43
N ALA A 45 24.56 2.73 1.37
CA ALA A 45 24.03 1.45 0.88
C ALA A 45 22.88 0.93 1.76
N GLU A 46 23.02 0.98 3.08
CA GLU A 46 21.97 0.63 4.02
C GLU A 46 20.72 1.52 3.83
N LYS A 47 20.92 2.84 3.72
CA LYS A 47 19.83 3.78 3.48
C LYS A 47 19.09 3.52 2.17
N GLN A 48 19.82 3.19 1.09
CA GLN A 48 19.21 2.85 -0.19
C GLN A 48 18.45 1.51 -0.13
N ALA A 49 18.99 0.52 0.60
CA ALA A 49 18.27 -0.72 0.87
C ALA A 49 16.96 -0.47 1.63
N LEU A 50 17.01 0.31 2.73
CA LEU A 50 15.83 0.69 3.51
C LEU A 50 14.79 1.44 2.67
N LYS A 51 15.21 2.32 1.76
CA LYS A 51 14.29 3.02 0.83
C LYS A 51 13.57 2.04 -0.09
N ARG A 52 14.29 1.07 -0.65
CA ARG A 52 13.68 0.06 -1.54
C ARG A 52 12.75 -0.87 -0.77
N ASP A 53 13.16 -1.32 0.42
CA ASP A 53 12.31 -2.18 1.26
C ASP A 53 11.07 -1.44 1.72
N SER A 54 11.21 -0.19 2.17
CA SER A 54 10.06 0.67 2.51
C SER A 54 9.12 0.82 1.32
N LYS A 55 9.64 1.11 0.12
CA LYS A 55 8.82 1.23 -1.08
C LYS A 55 8.08 -0.08 -1.40
N ARG A 56 8.77 -1.23 -1.31
CA ARG A 56 8.19 -2.55 -1.55
C ARG A 56 7.07 -2.86 -0.55
N LEU A 57 7.30 -2.61 0.74
CA LEU A 57 6.31 -2.84 1.79
C LEU A 57 5.08 -1.93 1.61
N ILE A 58 5.29 -0.65 1.28
CA ILE A 58 4.19 0.27 0.98
C ILE A 58 3.38 -0.26 -0.22
N GLN A 59 4.04 -0.69 -1.29
CA GLN A 59 3.35 -1.25 -2.46
C GLN A 59 2.57 -2.53 -2.13
N GLN A 60 3.13 -3.42 -1.31
CA GLN A 60 2.44 -4.62 -0.84
C GLN A 60 1.18 -4.26 -0.04
N HIS A 61 1.30 -3.37 0.94
CA HIS A 61 0.15 -2.93 1.73
C HIS A 61 -0.91 -2.19 0.91
N LEU A 62 -0.51 -1.38 -0.07
CA LEU A 62 -1.47 -0.74 -0.99
C LEU A 62 -2.26 -1.79 -1.78
N SER A 63 -1.58 -2.81 -2.30
CA SER A 63 -2.25 -3.90 -3.01
C SER A 63 -3.24 -4.67 -2.12
N GLU A 64 -2.86 -4.95 -0.87
CA GLU A 64 -3.74 -5.60 0.12
C GLU A 64 -4.98 -4.74 0.41
N VAL A 65 -4.80 -3.42 0.58
CA VAL A 65 -5.89 -2.48 0.83
C VAL A 65 -6.83 -2.39 -0.38
N GLU A 66 -6.30 -2.35 -1.61
CA GLU A 66 -7.11 -2.35 -2.82
C GLU A 66 -7.97 -3.62 -2.94
N GLU A 67 -7.41 -4.78 -2.63
CA GLU A 67 -8.14 -6.05 -2.64
C GLU A 67 -9.27 -6.06 -1.60
N ILE A 68 -8.98 -5.63 -0.37
CA ILE A 68 -9.98 -5.55 0.70
C ILE A 68 -11.11 -4.56 0.33
N LEU A 69 -10.77 -3.42 -0.27
CA LEU A 69 -11.77 -2.45 -0.72
C LEU A 69 -12.69 -3.04 -1.79
N GLU A 70 -12.14 -3.75 -2.76
CA GLU A 70 -12.93 -4.39 -3.81
C GLU A 70 -13.83 -5.51 -3.25
N GLN A 71 -13.31 -6.32 -2.32
CA GLN A 71 -14.12 -7.33 -1.61
C GLN A 71 -15.28 -6.69 -0.86
N LYS A 72 -15.05 -5.60 -0.12
CA LYS A 72 -16.10 -4.87 0.59
C LYS A 72 -17.13 -4.27 -0.35
N ARG A 73 -16.68 -3.68 -1.47
CA ARG A 73 -17.57 -3.14 -2.51
C ARG A 73 -18.47 -4.22 -3.09
N ARG A 74 -17.91 -5.39 -3.39
CA ARG A 74 -18.67 -6.55 -3.89
C ARG A 74 -19.72 -7.00 -2.87
N LEU A 75 -19.34 -7.21 -1.61
CA LEU A 75 -20.28 -7.60 -0.54
C LEU A 75 -21.40 -6.58 -0.37
N PHE A 76 -21.07 -5.29 -0.45
CA PHE A 76 -22.08 -4.24 -0.36
C PHE A 76 -23.08 -4.30 -1.53
N ARG A 77 -22.61 -4.60 -2.75
CA ARG A 77 -23.47 -4.81 -3.92
C ARG A 77 -24.37 -6.03 -3.77
N GLU A 78 -23.83 -7.16 -3.31
CA GLU A 78 -24.61 -8.38 -3.05
C GLU A 78 -25.73 -8.11 -2.02
N ILE A 79 -25.41 -7.45 -0.90
CA ILE A 79 -26.41 -7.06 0.12
C ILE A 79 -27.47 -6.12 -0.47
N TYR A 80 -27.09 -5.18 -1.32
CA TYR A 80 -28.02 -4.26 -1.96
C TYR A 80 -28.97 -4.97 -2.93
N GLU A 81 -28.44 -5.89 -3.73
CA GLU A 81 -29.24 -6.72 -4.65
C GLU A 81 -30.23 -7.59 -3.86
N ASP A 82 -29.79 -8.23 -2.78
CA ASP A 82 -30.65 -9.03 -1.89
C ASP A 82 -31.76 -8.17 -1.27
N LEU A 83 -31.45 -6.98 -0.75
CA LEU A 83 -32.43 -6.05 -0.20
C LEU A 83 -33.44 -5.60 -1.26
N THR A 84 -32.99 -5.33 -2.48
CA THR A 84 -33.84 -4.94 -3.60
C THR A 84 -34.77 -6.10 -4.00
N HIS A 85 -34.26 -7.33 -4.02
CA HIS A 85 -35.06 -8.53 -4.27
C HIS A 85 -36.14 -8.73 -3.20
N VAL A 86 -35.78 -8.60 -1.92
CA VAL A 86 -36.73 -8.69 -0.80
C VAL A 86 -37.78 -7.59 -0.90
N GLN A 87 -37.38 -6.35 -1.18
CA GLN A 87 -38.30 -5.23 -1.37
C GLN A 87 -39.30 -5.50 -2.50
N ASN A 88 -38.82 -5.99 -3.65
CA ASN A 88 -39.67 -6.31 -4.79
C ASN A 88 -40.62 -7.49 -4.50
N ALA A 89 -40.14 -8.51 -3.79
CA ALA A 89 -40.96 -9.66 -3.40
C ALA A 89 -42.04 -9.28 -2.38
N LEU A 90 -41.74 -8.32 -1.50
CA LEU A 90 -42.69 -7.84 -0.50
C LEU A 90 -43.66 -6.78 -1.04
N HIS A 91 -43.34 -6.14 -2.16
CA HIS A 91 -44.13 -5.05 -2.71
C HIS A 91 -45.57 -5.46 -2.99
N GLY A 92 -46.54 -4.82 -2.31
CA GLY A 92 -47.96 -5.10 -2.47
C GLY A 92 -48.45 -6.42 -1.85
N SER A 93 -47.57 -7.18 -1.18
CA SER A 93 -47.90 -8.42 -0.47
C SER A 93 -48.25 -8.21 1.01
N LEU A 94 -47.86 -7.05 1.58
CA LEU A 94 -48.06 -6.74 2.99
C LEU A 94 -49.25 -5.79 3.16
N GLU A 95 -50.35 -6.29 3.70
CA GLU A 95 -51.54 -5.50 4.00
C GLU A 95 -51.45 -4.78 5.36
N GLY A 96 -52.12 -3.64 5.46
CA GLY A 96 -52.26 -2.88 6.72
C GLY A 96 -51.08 -1.96 7.06
N LYS A 97 -51.21 -1.25 8.20
CA LYS A 97 -50.26 -0.21 8.63
C LYS A 97 -48.85 -0.73 8.87
N THR A 98 -48.72 -1.93 9.44
CA THR A 98 -47.42 -2.56 9.69
C THR A 98 -46.72 -2.95 8.39
N GLY A 99 -47.46 -3.41 7.38
CA GLY A 99 -46.91 -3.70 6.05
C GLY A 99 -46.36 -2.47 5.34
N GLN A 100 -47.11 -1.36 5.38
CA GLN A 100 -46.68 -0.07 4.84
C GLN A 100 -45.41 0.47 5.53
N GLN A 101 -45.31 0.33 6.86
CA GLN A 101 -44.11 0.72 7.61
C GLN A 101 -42.87 -0.09 7.22
N VAL A 102 -43.02 -1.39 6.98
CA VAL A 102 -41.91 -2.25 6.53
C VAL A 102 -41.48 -1.87 5.11
N GLU A 103 -42.43 -1.59 4.19
CA GLU A 103 -42.09 -1.11 2.85
C GLU A 103 -41.37 0.24 2.85
N GLU A 104 -41.82 1.20 3.66
CA GLU A 104 -41.17 2.51 3.79
C GLU A 104 -39.77 2.40 4.39
N TRP A 105 -39.61 1.54 5.41
CA TRP A 105 -38.30 1.28 5.99
C TRP A 105 -37.33 0.66 4.97
N LEU A 106 -37.75 -0.36 4.23
CA LEU A 106 -36.92 -0.97 3.17
C LEU A 106 -36.54 0.05 2.09
N LYS A 107 -37.49 0.87 1.61
CA LYS A 107 -37.23 1.95 0.64
C LYS A 107 -36.16 2.93 1.15
N SER A 108 -36.20 3.28 2.44
CA SER A 108 -35.22 4.20 3.04
C SER A 108 -33.79 3.63 3.07
N GLN A 109 -33.64 2.32 3.33
CA GLN A 109 -32.33 1.68 3.41
C GLN A 109 -31.68 1.56 2.02
N VAL A 110 -32.46 1.13 1.03
CA VAL A 110 -32.01 0.98 -0.37
C VAL A 110 -31.64 2.33 -0.98
N SER A 111 -32.48 3.36 -0.80
CA SER A 111 -32.27 4.67 -1.43
C SER A 111 -31.10 5.47 -0.85
N PHE A 112 -30.79 5.30 0.44
CA PHE A 112 -29.76 6.09 1.12
C PHE A 112 -28.40 5.38 1.16
N GLY A 113 -28.36 4.06 1.31
CA GLY A 113 -27.12 3.33 1.58
C GLY A 113 -26.20 3.14 0.37
N PHE A 114 -26.75 2.82 -0.79
CA PHE A 114 -25.95 2.35 -1.93
C PHE A 114 -25.25 3.44 -2.73
N PRO A 115 -25.91 4.53 -3.18
CA PRO A 115 -25.24 5.58 -3.93
C PRO A 115 -24.11 6.26 -3.13
N VAL A 116 -24.31 6.42 -1.82
CA VAL A 116 -23.32 7.02 -0.90
C VAL A 116 -22.12 6.09 -0.71
N SER A 117 -22.35 4.78 -0.54
CA SER A 117 -21.27 3.81 -0.39
C SER A 117 -20.43 3.66 -1.67
N GLU A 118 -21.05 3.66 -2.85
CA GLU A 118 -20.36 3.48 -4.13
C GLU A 118 -19.50 4.70 -4.49
N ALA A 119 -20.00 5.91 -4.19
CA ALA A 119 -19.22 7.15 -4.27
C ALA A 119 -18.02 7.11 -3.32
N TYR A 120 -18.23 6.67 -2.07
CA TYR A 120 -17.17 6.54 -1.06
C TYR A 120 -16.08 5.55 -1.49
N PHE A 121 -16.44 4.36 -1.98
CA PHE A 121 -15.47 3.38 -2.48
C PHE A 121 -14.69 3.92 -3.70
N SER A 122 -15.36 4.64 -4.59
CA SER A 122 -14.73 5.25 -5.77
C SER A 122 -13.74 6.36 -5.39
N GLU A 123 -14.10 7.22 -4.43
CA GLU A 123 -13.21 8.26 -3.90
C GLU A 123 -11.97 7.66 -3.22
N LEU A 124 -12.15 6.60 -2.41
CA LEU A 124 -11.04 5.90 -1.79
C LEU A 124 -10.09 5.28 -2.82
N GLN A 125 -10.61 4.57 -3.83
CA GLN A 125 -9.79 4.00 -4.90
C GLN A 125 -9.02 5.09 -5.68
N ASN A 126 -9.65 6.24 -5.94
CA ASN A 126 -8.98 7.36 -6.61
C ASN A 126 -7.87 7.99 -5.76
N SER A 127 -8.08 8.08 -4.44
CA SER A 127 -7.08 8.60 -3.49
C SER A 127 -5.83 7.71 -3.38
N ILE A 128 -6.01 6.40 -3.61
CA ILE A 128 -4.92 5.42 -3.62
C ILE A 128 -4.12 5.53 -4.93
N LYS A 129 -4.80 5.65 -6.07
CA LYS A 129 -4.16 5.73 -7.40
C LYS A 129 -3.39 7.02 -7.68
N THR A 130 -3.70 8.11 -6.97
CA THR A 130 -3.09 9.43 -7.17
C THR A 130 -1.86 9.68 -6.28
N ARG A 131 -1.40 8.69 -5.50
CA ARG A 131 -0.22 8.74 -4.64
C ARG A 131 0.90 7.84 -5.14
#